data_AF-A0A838HP50-F1
#
_entry.id   AF-A0A838HP50-F1
#
_cell.length_a   1.000
_cell.length_b   1.000
_cell.length_c   1.000
_cell.angle_alpha   90.00
_cell.angle_beta   90.00
_cell.angle_gamma   90.00
#
_symmetry.space_group_name_H-M   'P 1'
#
loop_
_entity.id
_entity.type
_entity.pdbx_description
1 polymer ?
#
loop_
_entity_poly.entity_id
_entity_poly.type
_entity_poly.pdbx_seq_one_letter_code
_entity_poly.pdbx_strand_id
1 'polypeptide(L)' 'MSVELNHTIVAARDRRHSDFLAEVLGLVAPTPFGPLMVVEVANGVSLDFANVGLLDVPCDHRRR' A
#
# COMPACT_ATOMS: atom_id res chain seq x y z
N MET A 1 -5.96 -24.67 -7.68
CA MET A 1 -6.18 -23.35 -7.03
C MET A 1 -4.90 -22.56 -7.17
N SER A 2 -4.90 -21.45 -7.93
CA SER A 2 -3.79 -20.51 -7.93
C SER A 2 -3.90 -19.62 -6.68
N VAL A 3 -2.76 -19.33 -6.06
CA VAL A 3 -2.66 -18.38 -4.95
C VAL A 3 -2.04 -17.12 -5.53
N GLU A 4 -2.64 -15.97 -5.23
CA GLU A 4 -2.22 -14.67 -5.73
C GLU A 4 -1.96 -13.72 -4.56
N LEU A 5 -1.06 -12.77 -4.80
CA LEU A 5 -0.80 -11.68 -3.87
C LEU A 5 -1.84 -10.59 -4.14
N ASN A 6 -2.72 -10.32 -3.19
CA ASN A 6 -3.77 -9.31 -3.36
C ASN A 6 -3.29 -7.90 -3.00
N HIS A 7 -2.54 -7.78 -1.89
CA HIS A 7 -2.00 -6.50 -1.44
C HIS A 7 -0.80 -6.70 -0.53
N THR A 8 0.00 -5.64 -0.34
CA THR A 8 1.08 -5.63 0.66
C THR A 8 1.23 -4.25 1.31
N ILE A 9 1.64 -4.24 2.58
CA ILE A 9 1.84 -3.00 3.34
C ILE A 9 3.27 -2.50 3.13
N VAL A 10 3.39 -1.26 2.69
CA VAL A 10 4.67 -0.56 2.53
C VAL A 10 4.84 0.41 3.70
N ALA A 11 5.83 0.14 4.55
CA ALA A 11 6.19 1.06 5.62
C ALA A 11 6.93 2.28 5.04
N ALA A 12 6.35 3.47 5.19
CA ALA A 12 6.92 4.74 4.73
C ALA A 12 6.97 5.75 5.87
N ARG A 13 7.98 6.62 5.90
CA ARG A 13 8.02 7.70 6.91
C ARG A 13 6.84 8.67 6.76
N ASP A 14 6.43 8.89 5.51
CA ASP A 14 5.21 9.60 5.17
C ASP A 14 4.54 8.89 3.97
N ARG A 15 3.33 8.37 4.21
CA ARG A 15 2.47 7.67 3.27
C ARG A 15 2.02 8.52 2.10
N ARG A 16 2.15 9.86 2.18
CA ARG A 16 1.93 10.77 1.05
C ARG A 16 2.96 10.60 -0.06
N HIS A 17 4.12 9.98 0.21
CA HIS A 17 5.06 9.59 -0.85
C HIS A 17 4.55 8.44 -1.73
N SER A 18 3.38 7.87 -1.44
CA SER A 18 2.68 7.00 -2.40
C SER A 18 2.41 7.72 -3.73
N ASP A 19 2.19 9.03 -3.72
CA ASP A 19 2.00 9.86 -4.92
C ASP A 19 3.23 9.81 -5.83
N PHE A 20 4.43 9.84 -5.25
CA PHE A 20 5.68 9.75 -5.99
C PHE A 20 5.81 8.40 -6.71
N LEU A 21 5.48 7.29 -6.05
CA LEU A 21 5.54 5.98 -6.70
C LEU A 21 4.50 5.88 -7.82
N ALA A 22 3.28 6.38 -7.59
CA ALA A 22 2.25 6.40 -8.62
C ALA A 22 2.69 7.23 -9.84
N GLU A 23 3.30 8.40 -9.62
CA GLU A 23 3.83 9.25 -10.69
C GLU A 23 4.95 8.57 -11.48
N VAL A 24 5.94 8.00 -10.79
CA VAL A 24 7.08 7.31 -11.42
C VAL A 24 6.63 6.14 -12.28
N LEU A 25 5.60 5.41 -11.85
CA LEU A 25 5.07 4.25 -12.56
C LEU A 25 3.96 4.60 -13.54
N GLY A 26 3.53 5.87 -13.64
CA GLY A 26 2.44 6.32 -14.49
C GLY A 26 1.07 5.72 -14.10
N LEU A 27 0.88 5.46 -12.81
CA LEU A 27 -0.35 4.89 -12.25
C LEU A 27 -1.34 5.99 -11.85
N VAL A 28 -2.57 5.57 -11.54
CA VAL A 28 -3.61 6.46 -11.00
C VAL A 28 -3.20 6.96 -9.62
N ALA A 29 -3.67 8.15 -9.25
CA ALA A 29 -3.41 8.74 -7.96
C ALA A 29 -3.82 7.80 -6.80
N PRO A 30 -3.01 7.69 -5.73
CA PRO A 30 -3.31 6.86 -4.58
C PRO A 30 -4.60 7.25 -3.87
N THR A 31 -5.32 6.27 -3.31
CA THR A 31 -6.58 6.51 -2.58
C THR A 31 -6.41 6.29 -1.07
N PRO A 32 -7.01 7.13 -0.21
CA PRO A 32 -6.92 6.94 1.23
C PRO A 32 -7.81 5.78 1.68
N PHE A 33 -7.25 4.83 2.44
CA PHE A 33 -7.99 3.75 3.09
C PHE A 33 -7.63 3.66 4.57
N GLY A 34 -8.43 4.30 5.42
CA GLY A 34 -8.15 4.41 6.85
C GLY A 34 -6.79 5.07 7.12
N PRO A 35 -5.85 4.43 7.85
CA PRO A 35 -4.51 4.96 8.08
C PRO A 35 -3.56 4.81 6.87
N LEU A 36 -4.00 4.14 5.80
CA LEU A 36 -3.18 3.75 4.65
C LEU A 36 -3.43 4.66 3.44
N MET A 37 -2.47 4.69 2.51
CA MET A 37 -2.67 5.18 1.14
C MET A 37 -2.46 4.02 0.16
N VAL A 38 -3.47 3.71 -0.64
CA VAL A 38 -3.50 2.55 -1.52
C VAL A 38 -3.11 2.95 -2.93
N VAL A 39 -2.14 2.25 -3.52
CA VAL A 39 -1.75 2.36 -4.92
C VAL A 39 -2.07 1.06 -5.63
N GLU A 40 -3.00 1.10 -6.58
CA GLU A 40 -3.35 -0.05 -7.42
C GLU A 40 -2.33 -0.20 -8.55
N VAL A 41 -1.73 -1.38 -8.69
CA VAL A 41 -0.82 -1.71 -9.80
C VAL A 41 -1.53 -2.56 -10.86
N ALA A 42 -1.00 -2.56 -12.09
CA ALA A 42 -1.68 -3.12 -13.26
C ALA A 42 -2.02 -4.62 -13.19
N ASN A 43 -1.35 -5.40 -12.34
CA ASN A 43 -1.59 -6.84 -12.18
C ASN A 43 -2.61 -7.17 -11.07
N GLY A 44 -3.40 -6.20 -10.61
CA GLY A 44 -4.47 -6.41 -9.63
C GLY A 44 -3.99 -6.54 -8.19
N VAL A 45 -2.76 -6.09 -7.92
CA VAL A 45 -2.20 -6.00 -6.56
C VAL A 45 -2.28 -4.56 -6.07
N SER A 46 -2.52 -4.37 -4.78
CA SER A 46 -2.44 -3.03 -4.16
C SER A 46 -1.21 -2.87 -3.25
N LEU A 47 -0.62 -1.68 -3.27
CA LEU A 47 0.46 -1.28 -2.36
C LEU A 47 -0.10 -0.30 -1.34
N ASP A 48 -0.13 -0.71 -0.08
CA ASP A 48 -0.78 0.02 1.00
C ASP A 48 0.27 0.73 1.87
N PHE A 49 0.42 2.03 1.69
CA PHE A 49 1.44 2.82 2.38
C PHE A 49 0.99 3.20 3.79
N ALA A 50 1.78 2.79 4.78
CA ALA A 50 1.58 3.11 6.20
C ALA A 50 2.66 4.05 6.73
N ASN A 51 2.29 4.99 7.60
CA ASN A 51 3.27 5.82 8.33
C ASN A 51 4.01 5.00 9.39
N VAL A 52 5.34 4.96 9.30
CA VAL A 52 6.23 4.39 10.31
C VAL A 52 6.04 5.17 11.61
N GLY A 53 5.51 4.51 12.65
CA GLY A 53 5.22 5.09 13.96
C GLY A 53 3.74 5.38 14.23
N LEU A 54 2.86 5.37 13.22
CA LEU A 54 1.40 5.32 13.45
C LEU A 54 0.93 3.89 13.74
N LEU A 55 1.69 2.93 13.22
CA LEU A 55 1.59 1.52 13.53
C LEU A 55 2.99 1.12 13.99
N ASP A 56 3.15 0.63 15.21
CA ASP A 56 4.07 -0.51 15.36
C ASP A 56 3.57 -1.49 14.30
N VAL A 57 4.37 -1.82 13.28
CA VAL A 57 3.97 -2.76 12.22
C VAL A 57 4.51 -4.14 12.59
N PRO A 58 3.94 -4.87 13.58
CA PRO A 58 4.23 -6.28 13.69
C PRO A 58 3.43 -6.96 12.59
N CYS A 59 4.03 -7.10 11.40
CA CYS A 59 3.60 -7.99 10.32
C CYS A 59 2.08 -8.26 10.30
N ASP A 60 1.25 -7.21 10.19
CA ASP A 60 -0.20 -7.37 10.28
C ASP A 60 -0.74 -7.90 8.94
N HIS A 61 -0.56 -9.20 8.74
CA HIS A 61 -1.28 -10.02 7.79
C HIS A 61 -2.34 -10.84 8.54
N ARG A 62 -3.04 -10.23 9.50
CA ARG A 62 -4.15 -10.89 10.17
C ARG A 62 -5.36 -10.95 9.25
N ARG A 63 -5.35 -11.98 8.41
CA ARG A 63 -6.49 -12.46 7.63
C ARG A 63 -7.75 -12.46 8.50
N ARG A 64 -8.82 -11.84 8.02
CA ARG A 64 -10.16 -12.39 8.19
C ARG A 64 -10.45 -13.27 7.00
#